data_AF-A0A495I299-F1
#
_entry.id   AF-A0A495I299-F1
#
_cell.length_a   1.000
_cell.length_b   1.000
_cell.length_c   1.000
_cell.angle_alpha   90.00
_cell.angle_beta   90.00
_cell.angle_gamma   90.00
#
_symmetry.space_group_name_H-M   'P 1'
#
loop_
_entity.id
_entity.type
_entity.pdbx_description
1 polymer ?
#
loop_
_entity_poly.entity_id
_entity_poly.type
_entity_poly.pdbx_seq_one_letter_code
_entity_poly.pdbx_strand_id
1 'polypeptide(L)'
;MAHDLIATRGTGFGLGLRTQHYADFLARKQPLDWLEIITDNYLIDGGKPLAVIDAIRRDYPVAMHGVAMSIGASQGVDVPYLQRVKALADRIEPLWVSDHLCWTGPGPEQLHDLYPLPYTDESARHVIAQIRRAQDVLGRRLVLENVSSYIRYRHDSASEWQFLAHIAQEADCLLLVDVNNIYVSSVNHGFDPLTYLHALPAHRVQQIHLAGHSDNGDHIIDTHDHPVAQPVWDLYAQACQRFGAVAAMIERDDHIPPLAELLDEMAIARRVAAEHGAPPEPVAITSITLAPTADLTGLAAVQRHFADRVLANALPPEMPEDLITGRLPIYHHAYRARLAEVLADTYAKTYLYMGSDTFEAHARDYAVVHPPRTRSLNRYGEGLVGTLRAAYPDNPELHELAQLDWDLRTRFDSADVPTLETAAAQASDTWTTRPGVLHPSALLRAITTNVVGVWNAIHTDDDVPEAVALPAPATLLVWRKGHQPHFRTLDAAEAAWVQALHAGASVHDACAALLGSGLWQGDPTVLGGWLAQLLDDGLVRADGPVEGDVPTY
;
A
#
# COMPACT_ATOMS: atom_id res chain seq x y z
N MET A 1 -14.62 -23.74 15.23
CA MET A 1 -15.42 -23.10 16.30
C MET A 1 -16.62 -22.45 15.63
N ALA A 2 -17.79 -22.37 16.26
CA ALA A 2 -18.93 -21.67 15.66
C ALA A 2 -18.52 -20.20 15.53
N HIS A 3 -18.29 -19.73 14.30
CA HIS A 3 -18.06 -18.31 14.03
C HIS A 3 -19.24 -17.53 14.61
N ASP A 4 -18.96 -16.38 15.23
CA ASP A 4 -19.97 -15.51 15.83
C ASP A 4 -21.21 -15.37 14.94
N LEU A 5 -22.37 -15.28 15.58
CA LEU A 5 -23.61 -14.87 14.92
C LEU A 5 -23.30 -13.64 14.07
N ILE A 6 -23.72 -13.69 12.79
CA ILE A 6 -23.59 -12.64 11.77
C ILE A 6 -23.42 -11.29 12.45
N ALA A 7 -22.27 -10.61 12.25
CA ALA A 7 -22.14 -9.20 12.61
C ALA A 7 -23.41 -8.54 12.09
N THR A 8 -24.24 -8.03 13.00
CA THR A 8 -25.54 -7.42 12.69
C THR A 8 -25.39 -6.63 11.40
N ARG A 9 -26.12 -7.01 10.33
CA ARG A 9 -26.07 -6.34 9.02
C ARG A 9 -26.00 -4.84 9.27
N GLY A 10 -24.84 -4.25 8.98
CA GLY A 10 -24.62 -2.84 9.27
C GLY A 10 -25.56 -2.03 8.39
N THR A 11 -26.22 -1.02 8.95
CA THR A 11 -27.10 -0.10 8.21
C THR A 11 -26.49 1.30 8.15
N GLY A 12 -25.16 1.37 8.00
CA GLY A 12 -24.38 2.58 8.17
C GLY A 12 -23.56 2.94 6.93
N PHE A 13 -23.11 4.17 6.90
CA PHE A 13 -22.42 4.77 5.77
C PHE A 13 -21.01 5.20 6.15
N GLY A 14 -20.02 4.69 5.43
CA GLY A 14 -18.60 4.88 5.72
C GLY A 14 -17.81 5.50 4.59
N LEU A 15 -16.57 5.90 4.89
CA LEU A 15 -15.65 6.46 3.91
C LEU A 15 -14.29 5.80 4.04
N GLY A 16 -13.58 5.64 2.91
CA GLY A 16 -12.18 5.27 2.91
C GLY A 16 -11.35 6.32 3.66
N LEU A 17 -10.64 5.91 4.69
CA LEU A 17 -9.71 6.77 5.41
C LEU A 17 -8.43 6.90 4.59
N ARG A 18 -8.17 8.10 4.08
CA ARG A 18 -6.97 8.45 3.31
C ARG A 18 -6.10 9.45 4.07
N THR A 19 -4.80 9.43 3.83
CA THR A 19 -3.82 10.25 4.60
C THR A 19 -4.08 11.74 4.49
N GLN A 20 -4.64 12.19 3.36
CA GLN A 20 -5.05 13.57 3.06
C GLN A 20 -6.10 14.07 4.05
N HIS A 21 -6.98 13.21 4.56
CA HIS A 21 -8.08 13.58 5.46
C HIS A 21 -7.78 13.32 6.94
N TYR A 22 -6.59 12.82 7.29
CA TYR A 22 -6.22 12.54 8.69
C TYR A 22 -6.43 13.75 9.60
N ALA A 23 -6.02 14.94 9.15
CA ALA A 23 -6.16 16.16 9.93
C ALA A 23 -7.64 16.49 10.20
N ASP A 24 -8.52 16.27 9.22
CA ASP A 24 -9.96 16.53 9.35
C ASP A 24 -10.63 15.62 10.38
N PHE A 25 -10.28 14.32 10.37
CA PHE A 25 -10.82 13.33 11.31
C PHE A 25 -10.26 13.49 12.73
N LEU A 26 -9.00 13.90 12.86
CA LEU A 26 -8.38 14.17 14.17
C LEU A 26 -8.86 15.49 14.78
N ALA A 27 -9.21 16.48 13.96
CA ALA A 27 -9.67 17.78 14.44
C ALA A 27 -11.09 17.71 15.02
N ARG A 28 -11.99 16.92 14.41
CA ARG A 28 -13.37 16.75 14.86
C ARG A 28 -14.05 15.53 14.25
N LYS A 29 -15.11 15.07 14.91
CA LYS A 29 -16.01 14.04 14.38
C LYS A 29 -16.82 14.56 13.18
N GLN A 30 -16.66 13.89 12.05
CA GLN A 30 -17.39 13.98 10.79
C GLN A 30 -18.67 13.08 10.79
N PRO A 31 -19.69 13.39 9.96
CA PRO A 31 -21.00 12.73 9.96
C PRO A 31 -20.99 11.37 9.22
N LEU A 32 -20.11 10.47 9.65
CA LEU A 32 -19.92 9.13 9.12
C LEU A 32 -20.13 8.09 10.23
N ASP A 33 -20.64 6.91 9.85
CA ASP A 33 -20.98 5.85 10.80
C ASP A 33 -19.76 4.95 11.11
N TRP A 34 -18.84 4.83 10.14
CA TRP A 34 -17.61 4.05 10.23
C TRP A 34 -16.60 4.52 9.18
N LEU A 35 -15.36 4.05 9.27
CA LEU A 35 -14.29 4.31 8.30
C LEU A 35 -13.68 3.01 7.83
N GLU A 36 -13.14 3.00 6.61
CA GLU A 36 -12.39 1.85 6.09
C GLU A 36 -10.91 2.17 5.93
N ILE A 37 -10.04 1.26 6.34
CA ILE A 37 -8.61 1.35 6.06
C ILE A 37 -8.19 0.33 5.01
N ILE A 38 -7.22 0.72 4.18
CA ILE A 38 -6.44 -0.23 3.38
C ILE A 38 -5.49 -0.96 4.35
N THR A 39 -5.82 -2.20 4.68
CA THR A 39 -5.14 -3.04 5.67
C THR A 39 -3.62 -3.03 5.47
N ASP A 40 -3.18 -3.20 4.23
CA ASP A 40 -1.78 -3.31 3.84
C ASP A 40 -0.94 -2.08 4.19
N ASN A 41 -1.55 -0.89 4.23
CA ASN A 41 -0.87 0.37 4.60
C ASN A 41 -0.53 0.47 6.10
N TYR A 42 -1.08 -0.44 6.92
CA TYR A 42 -0.88 -0.48 8.36
C TYR A 42 -0.14 -1.74 8.82
N LEU A 43 0.32 -2.60 7.89
CA LEU A 43 1.18 -3.76 8.19
C LEU A 43 2.65 -3.35 8.29
N ILE A 44 2.94 -2.39 9.17
CA ILE A 44 4.25 -1.79 9.42
C ILE A 44 4.62 -1.89 10.90
N ASP A 45 5.91 -1.78 11.21
CA ASP A 45 6.41 -1.95 12.60
C ASP A 45 6.03 -0.79 13.53
N GLY A 46 5.75 0.40 12.99
CA GLY A 46 5.56 1.62 13.77
C GLY A 46 5.15 2.83 12.93
N GLY A 47 5.26 4.02 13.52
CA GLY A 47 5.15 5.30 12.83
C GLY A 47 3.75 5.93 12.79
N LYS A 48 3.67 7.03 12.03
CA LYS A 48 2.49 7.92 11.96
C LYS A 48 1.19 7.18 11.63
N PRO A 49 1.11 6.22 10.68
CA PRO A 49 -0.15 5.55 10.36
C PRO A 49 -0.75 4.83 11.58
N LEU A 50 0.05 4.06 12.32
CA LEU A 50 -0.41 3.34 13.51
C LEU A 50 -0.85 4.27 14.65
N ALA A 51 -0.12 5.38 14.87
CA ALA A 51 -0.52 6.37 15.86
C ALA A 51 -1.85 7.07 15.51
N VAL A 52 -2.07 7.35 14.22
CA VAL A 52 -3.30 7.98 13.73
C VAL A 52 -4.49 7.03 13.85
N ILE A 53 -4.35 5.77 13.45
CA ILE A 53 -5.48 4.83 13.51
C ILE A 53 -5.88 4.54 14.97
N ASP A 54 -4.94 4.47 15.91
CA ASP A 54 -5.23 4.36 17.34
C ASP A 54 -6.01 5.57 17.87
N ALA A 55 -5.77 6.77 17.33
CA ALA A 55 -6.53 7.96 17.69
C ALA A 55 -7.93 7.90 17.08
N ILE A 56 -8.04 7.66 15.77
CA ILE A 56 -9.31 7.63 15.04
C ILE A 56 -10.24 6.52 15.53
N ARG A 57 -9.70 5.33 15.83
CA ARG A 57 -10.49 4.16 16.28
C ARG A 57 -11.23 4.40 17.61
N ARG A 58 -10.81 5.39 18.41
CA ARG A 58 -11.52 5.79 19.63
C ARG A 58 -12.87 6.44 19.32
N ASP A 59 -12.96 7.13 18.20
CA ASP A 59 -14.15 7.92 17.82
C ASP A 59 -15.01 7.25 16.73
N TYR A 60 -14.40 6.34 15.98
CA TYR A 60 -15.01 5.64 14.85
C TYR A 60 -14.84 4.12 14.92
N PRO A 61 -15.89 3.33 14.64
CA PRO A 61 -15.71 1.96 14.17
C PRO A 61 -14.92 1.94 12.87
N VAL A 62 -14.07 0.93 12.70
CA VAL A 62 -13.21 0.78 11.52
C VAL A 62 -13.46 -0.58 10.86
N ALA A 63 -13.59 -0.58 9.54
CA ALA A 63 -13.49 -1.78 8.71
C ALA A 63 -12.06 -1.90 8.14
N MET A 64 -11.61 -3.13 7.96
CA MET A 64 -10.32 -3.43 7.34
C MET A 64 -10.58 -4.02 5.96
N HIS A 65 -10.00 -3.42 4.93
CA HIS A 65 -10.09 -3.91 3.56
C HIS A 65 -8.69 -4.10 2.97
N GLY A 66 -8.36 -5.30 2.52
CA GLY A 66 -7.03 -5.66 2.03
C GLY A 66 -6.94 -5.73 0.51
N VAL A 67 -5.73 -5.51 0.00
CA VAL A 67 -5.40 -5.54 -1.44
C VAL A 67 -4.33 -6.59 -1.78
N ALA A 68 -3.80 -7.31 -0.78
CA ALA A 68 -2.68 -8.23 -0.97
C ALA A 68 -2.85 -9.65 -0.42
N MET A 69 -4.04 -10.03 0.11
CA MET A 69 -4.21 -11.40 0.62
C MET A 69 -4.07 -12.45 -0.48
N SER A 70 -4.47 -12.12 -1.72
CA SER A 70 -4.27 -13.00 -2.88
C SER A 70 -4.98 -14.35 -2.69
N ILE A 71 -6.22 -14.32 -2.22
CA ILE A 71 -6.95 -15.51 -1.75
C ILE A 71 -7.08 -16.60 -2.82
N GLY A 72 -7.10 -16.20 -4.09
CA GLY A 72 -7.18 -17.10 -5.23
C GLY A 72 -5.85 -17.50 -5.84
N ALA A 73 -4.71 -17.12 -5.26
CA ALA A 73 -3.41 -17.52 -5.75
C ALA A 73 -3.21 -19.04 -5.62
N SER A 74 -2.70 -19.69 -6.67
CA SER A 74 -2.56 -21.16 -6.76
C SER A 74 -1.65 -21.77 -5.69
N GLN A 75 -0.68 -21.02 -5.18
CA GLN A 75 0.19 -21.42 -4.06
C GLN A 75 -0.52 -21.38 -2.69
N GLY A 76 -1.73 -20.82 -2.64
CA GLY A 76 -2.49 -20.62 -1.42
C GLY A 76 -2.12 -19.35 -0.66
N VAL A 77 -2.79 -19.15 0.47
CA VAL A 77 -2.63 -17.97 1.33
C VAL A 77 -1.31 -18.00 2.09
N ASP A 78 -0.72 -16.82 2.21
CA ASP A 78 0.49 -16.57 2.97
C ASP A 78 0.14 -16.47 4.47
N VAL A 79 0.50 -17.50 5.25
CA VAL A 79 0.18 -17.57 6.68
C VAL A 79 0.92 -16.51 7.51
N PRO A 80 2.23 -16.28 7.33
CA PRO A 80 2.91 -15.13 7.95
C PRO A 80 2.21 -13.79 7.69
N TYR A 81 1.80 -13.52 6.44
CA TYR A 81 1.01 -12.32 6.13
C TYR A 81 -0.32 -12.29 6.92
N LEU A 82 -1.08 -13.38 6.92
CA LEU A 82 -2.34 -13.46 7.67
C LEU A 82 -2.15 -13.29 9.19
N GLN A 83 -1.02 -13.71 9.74
CA GLN A 83 -0.69 -13.47 11.15
C GLN A 83 -0.48 -11.98 11.44
N ARG A 84 0.14 -11.23 10.51
CA ARG A 84 0.24 -9.76 10.65
C ARG A 84 -1.12 -9.09 10.52
N VAL A 85 -1.95 -9.52 9.57
CA VAL A 85 -3.34 -9.04 9.44
C VAL A 85 -4.13 -9.32 10.72
N LYS A 86 -3.97 -10.52 11.31
CA LYS A 86 -4.57 -10.86 12.60
C LYS A 86 -4.07 -9.95 13.72
N ALA A 87 -2.77 -9.72 13.83
CA ALA A 87 -2.21 -8.85 14.86
C ALA A 87 -2.78 -7.42 14.77
N LEU A 88 -2.90 -6.90 13.54
CA LEU A 88 -3.55 -5.61 13.30
C LEU A 88 -5.05 -5.64 13.64
N ALA A 89 -5.76 -6.69 13.25
CA ALA A 89 -7.18 -6.86 13.58
C ALA A 89 -7.44 -7.00 15.08
N ASP A 90 -6.55 -7.65 15.83
CA ASP A 90 -6.63 -7.76 17.29
C ASP A 90 -6.36 -6.40 17.96
N ARG A 91 -5.54 -5.54 17.35
CA ARG A 91 -5.28 -4.16 17.81
C ARG A 91 -6.43 -3.20 17.51
N ILE A 92 -6.97 -3.24 16.29
CA ILE A 92 -8.00 -2.30 15.82
C ILE A 92 -9.41 -2.76 16.20
N GLU A 93 -9.63 -4.05 16.43
CA GLU A 93 -10.95 -4.65 16.63
C GLU A 93 -11.94 -4.19 15.54
N PRO A 94 -11.71 -4.57 14.27
CA PRO A 94 -12.49 -4.04 13.16
C PRO A 94 -13.90 -4.65 13.12
N LEU A 95 -14.83 -3.92 12.51
CA LEU A 95 -16.20 -4.38 12.23
C LEU A 95 -16.19 -5.69 11.42
N TRP A 96 -15.33 -5.75 10.40
CA TRP A 96 -15.04 -6.93 9.60
C TRP A 96 -13.67 -6.79 8.93
N VAL A 97 -13.18 -7.90 8.38
CA VAL A 97 -11.98 -7.94 7.55
C VAL A 97 -12.41 -8.41 6.17
N SER A 98 -12.22 -7.53 5.18
CA SER A 98 -12.48 -7.78 3.76
C SER A 98 -11.19 -7.84 2.95
N ASP A 99 -11.24 -8.51 1.80
CA ASP A 99 -10.21 -8.49 0.77
C ASP A 99 -10.86 -8.91 -0.57
N HIS A 100 -10.11 -8.84 -1.65
CA HIS A 100 -10.59 -9.10 -3.00
C HIS A 100 -10.61 -10.59 -3.33
N LEU A 101 -11.63 -11.04 -4.07
CA LEU A 101 -11.67 -12.36 -4.67
C LEU A 101 -10.80 -12.41 -5.93
N CYS A 102 -9.50 -12.28 -5.75
CA CYS A 102 -8.52 -12.20 -6.83
C CYS A 102 -7.24 -12.99 -6.51
N TRP A 103 -6.29 -12.93 -7.43
CA TRP A 103 -4.89 -13.23 -7.17
C TRP A 103 -4.04 -12.04 -7.59
N THR A 104 -2.86 -11.90 -7.00
CA THR A 104 -1.98 -10.72 -7.14
C THR A 104 -0.57 -11.07 -7.61
N GLY A 105 -0.27 -12.36 -7.78
CA GLY A 105 0.99 -12.85 -8.32
C GLY A 105 1.11 -14.38 -8.28
N PRO A 106 1.85 -15.00 -9.23
CA PRO A 106 1.91 -16.45 -9.41
C PRO A 106 2.92 -17.16 -8.50
N GLY A 107 3.34 -16.54 -7.38
CA GLY A 107 4.29 -17.11 -6.43
C GLY A 107 5.39 -16.11 -6.05
N PRO A 108 6.62 -16.22 -6.60
CA PRO A 108 7.76 -15.40 -6.20
C PRO A 108 7.59 -13.93 -6.57
N GLU A 109 6.86 -13.62 -7.64
CA GLU A 109 6.48 -12.26 -8.01
C GLU A 109 5.19 -11.84 -7.31
N GLN A 110 5.13 -10.59 -6.87
CA GLN A 110 3.94 -9.87 -6.48
C GLN A 110 3.74 -8.77 -7.53
N LEU A 111 2.67 -8.84 -8.30
CA LEU A 111 2.45 -7.92 -9.42
C LEU A 111 1.60 -6.70 -9.01
N HIS A 112 1.11 -6.68 -7.76
CA HIS A 112 0.39 -5.57 -7.15
C HIS A 112 -0.79 -5.07 -7.97
N ASP A 113 -1.55 -6.00 -8.55
CA ASP A 113 -2.83 -5.74 -9.20
C ASP A 113 -3.84 -6.84 -8.87
N LEU A 114 -5.11 -6.57 -9.09
CA LEU A 114 -6.22 -7.44 -8.74
C LEU A 114 -6.62 -8.27 -9.97
N TYR A 115 -6.02 -9.44 -10.15
CA TYR A 115 -6.30 -10.26 -11.32
C TYR A 115 -7.54 -11.15 -11.11
N PRO A 116 -8.46 -11.20 -12.10
CA PRO A 116 -9.63 -12.05 -12.02
C PRO A 116 -9.24 -13.53 -11.98
N LEU A 117 -10.10 -14.34 -11.40
CA LEU A 117 -9.94 -15.80 -11.35
C LEU A 117 -10.57 -16.46 -12.59
N PRO A 118 -10.04 -17.60 -13.06
CA PRO A 118 -10.78 -18.44 -13.97
C PRO A 118 -11.97 -19.06 -13.24
N TYR A 119 -13.18 -18.88 -13.76
CA TYR A 119 -14.44 -19.29 -13.14
C TYR A 119 -14.74 -20.77 -13.40
N THR A 120 -13.91 -21.65 -12.82
CA THR A 120 -13.98 -23.11 -12.94
C THR A 120 -14.26 -23.79 -11.61
N ASP A 121 -14.72 -25.05 -11.65
CA ASP A 121 -14.86 -25.88 -10.43
C ASP A 121 -13.52 -26.07 -9.69
N GLU A 122 -12.40 -26.20 -10.41
CA GLU A 122 -11.07 -26.30 -9.81
C GLU A 122 -10.71 -25.05 -9.00
N SER A 123 -10.87 -23.87 -9.61
CA SER A 123 -10.63 -22.58 -8.94
C SER A 123 -11.53 -22.41 -7.73
N ALA A 124 -12.83 -22.74 -7.85
CA ALA A 124 -13.77 -22.63 -6.76
C ALA A 124 -13.36 -23.51 -5.58
N ARG A 125 -13.07 -24.80 -5.81
CA ARG A 125 -12.62 -25.73 -4.76
C ARG A 125 -11.35 -25.24 -4.07
N HIS A 126 -10.39 -24.73 -4.84
CA HIS A 126 -9.16 -24.16 -4.30
C HIS A 126 -9.47 -22.95 -3.41
N VAL A 127 -10.15 -21.94 -3.96
CA VAL A 127 -10.48 -20.70 -3.26
C VAL A 127 -11.31 -20.97 -2.00
N ILE A 128 -12.29 -21.87 -2.03
CA ILE A 128 -13.08 -22.27 -0.86
C ILE A 128 -12.17 -22.81 0.25
N ALA A 129 -11.22 -23.69 -0.10
CA ALA A 129 -10.26 -24.23 0.87
C ALA A 129 -9.37 -23.12 1.45
N GLN A 130 -8.94 -22.17 0.62
CA GLN A 130 -8.11 -21.04 1.02
C GLN A 130 -8.84 -20.04 1.91
N ILE A 131 -10.11 -19.74 1.63
CA ILE A 131 -10.97 -18.91 2.49
C ILE A 131 -11.15 -19.55 3.85
N ARG A 132 -11.47 -20.85 3.91
CA ARG A 132 -11.60 -21.58 5.18
C ARG A 132 -10.32 -21.48 6.00
N ARG A 133 -9.15 -21.70 5.37
CA ARG A 133 -7.84 -21.56 6.03
C ARG A 133 -7.58 -20.14 6.52
N ALA A 134 -7.90 -19.12 5.74
CA ALA A 134 -7.74 -17.73 6.16
C ALA A 134 -8.65 -17.37 7.34
N GLN A 135 -9.92 -17.79 7.30
CA GLN A 135 -10.88 -17.61 8.40
C GLN A 135 -10.43 -18.35 9.68
N ASP A 136 -9.83 -19.54 9.56
CA ASP A 136 -9.27 -20.28 10.69
C ASP A 136 -8.11 -19.51 11.35
N VAL A 137 -7.21 -18.91 10.55
CA VAL A 137 -6.09 -18.10 11.06
C VAL A 137 -6.59 -16.80 11.70
N LEU A 138 -7.49 -16.08 11.02
CA LEU A 138 -8.00 -14.79 11.47
C LEU A 138 -9.02 -14.92 12.62
N GLY A 139 -9.63 -16.10 12.79
CA GLY A 139 -10.63 -16.38 13.81
C GLY A 139 -12.00 -15.76 13.55
N ARG A 140 -12.31 -15.36 12.32
CA ARG A 140 -13.56 -14.68 11.93
C ARG A 140 -13.94 -14.97 10.50
N ARG A 141 -15.21 -14.72 10.14
CA ARG A 141 -15.65 -14.77 8.74
C ARG A 141 -15.02 -13.63 7.96
N LEU A 142 -14.59 -13.94 6.74
CA LEU A 142 -14.10 -12.95 5.78
C LEU A 142 -15.27 -12.36 4.99
N VAL A 143 -15.07 -11.13 4.53
CA VAL A 143 -15.92 -10.50 3.53
C VAL A 143 -15.10 -10.43 2.23
N LEU A 144 -15.62 -10.96 1.13
CA LEU A 144 -14.89 -11.02 -0.14
C LEU A 144 -15.52 -10.14 -1.20
N GLU A 145 -14.68 -9.40 -1.90
CA GLU A 145 -15.08 -8.42 -2.90
C GLU A 145 -14.97 -8.94 -4.33
N ASN A 146 -15.94 -8.56 -5.17
CA ASN A 146 -15.86 -8.74 -6.62
C ASN A 146 -14.96 -7.68 -7.26
N VAL A 147 -14.13 -8.10 -8.20
CA VAL A 147 -13.20 -7.21 -8.92
C VAL A 147 -13.72 -6.87 -10.32
N SER A 148 -13.28 -5.76 -10.87
CA SER A 148 -13.43 -5.48 -12.30
C SER A 148 -12.58 -6.43 -13.16
N SER A 149 -13.11 -6.86 -14.31
CA SER A 149 -12.35 -7.65 -15.29
C SER A 149 -12.40 -7.05 -16.70
N TYR A 150 -11.30 -7.24 -17.43
CA TYR A 150 -11.17 -6.86 -18.84
C TYR A 150 -10.86 -8.04 -19.76
N ILE A 151 -10.76 -9.24 -19.20
CA ILE A 151 -10.44 -10.47 -19.91
C ILE A 151 -11.43 -11.58 -19.58
N ARG A 152 -11.41 -12.64 -20.37
CA ARG A 152 -12.10 -13.90 -20.07
C ARG A 152 -11.13 -15.06 -20.19
N TYR A 153 -11.30 -16.06 -19.34
CA TYR A 153 -10.56 -17.30 -19.49
C TYR A 153 -11.32 -18.23 -20.42
N ARG A 154 -10.59 -18.88 -21.33
CA ARG A 154 -11.17 -19.78 -22.33
C ARG A 154 -12.03 -20.90 -21.73
N HIS A 155 -11.70 -21.29 -20.51
CA HIS A 155 -12.28 -22.43 -19.81
C HIS A 155 -13.27 -22.05 -18.71
N ASP A 156 -13.71 -20.79 -18.64
CA ASP A 156 -14.77 -20.36 -17.72
C ASP A 156 -16.01 -21.25 -17.93
N SER A 157 -16.46 -21.92 -16.86
CA SER A 157 -17.63 -22.81 -16.88
C SER A 157 -18.85 -22.21 -16.18
N ALA A 158 -18.69 -21.01 -15.63
CA ALA A 158 -19.75 -20.24 -15.00
C ALA A 158 -19.56 -18.73 -15.21
N SER A 159 -20.63 -17.99 -14.97
CA SER A 159 -20.54 -16.53 -14.78
C SER A 159 -19.91 -16.19 -13.42
N GLU A 160 -19.37 -14.98 -13.32
CA GLU A 160 -18.77 -14.48 -12.09
C GLU A 160 -19.74 -14.51 -10.90
N TRP A 161 -20.99 -14.08 -11.09
CA TRP A 161 -21.99 -14.08 -10.02
C TRP A 161 -22.38 -15.49 -9.57
N GLN A 162 -22.37 -16.48 -10.47
CA GLN A 162 -22.54 -17.89 -10.09
C GLN A 162 -21.34 -18.39 -9.27
N PHE A 163 -20.13 -18.01 -9.66
CA PHE A 163 -18.89 -18.36 -8.98
C PHE A 163 -18.84 -17.76 -7.56
N LEU A 164 -19.13 -16.46 -7.42
CA LEU A 164 -19.21 -15.76 -6.13
C LEU A 164 -20.28 -16.34 -5.21
N ALA A 165 -21.49 -16.56 -5.72
CA ALA A 165 -22.59 -17.12 -4.94
C ALA A 165 -22.28 -18.54 -4.44
N HIS A 166 -21.64 -19.36 -5.28
CA HIS A 166 -21.17 -20.69 -4.91
C HIS A 166 -20.09 -20.63 -3.81
N ILE A 167 -19.06 -19.79 -3.98
CA ILE A 167 -17.98 -19.62 -3.01
C ILE A 167 -18.50 -19.12 -1.67
N ALA A 168 -19.33 -18.08 -1.66
CA ALA A 168 -19.87 -17.50 -0.42
C ALA A 168 -20.67 -18.52 0.40
N GLN A 169 -21.43 -19.37 -0.29
CA GLN A 169 -22.21 -20.42 0.35
C GLN A 169 -21.32 -21.53 0.91
N GLU A 170 -20.39 -22.06 0.10
CA GLU A 170 -19.57 -23.22 0.48
C GLU A 170 -18.46 -22.87 1.48
N ALA A 171 -17.87 -21.68 1.39
CA ALA A 171 -16.82 -21.23 2.30
C ALA A 171 -17.34 -20.61 3.61
N ASP A 172 -18.67 -20.40 3.71
CA ASP A 172 -19.32 -19.65 4.79
C ASP A 172 -18.73 -18.25 5.01
N CYS A 173 -18.41 -17.54 3.92
CA CYS A 173 -17.96 -16.15 3.97
C CYS A 173 -19.09 -15.17 3.63
N LEU A 174 -18.79 -13.87 3.69
CA LEU A 174 -19.68 -12.77 3.31
C LEU A 174 -19.17 -12.09 2.04
N LEU A 175 -20.00 -11.23 1.46
CA LEU A 175 -19.70 -10.49 0.23
C LEU A 175 -19.66 -8.98 0.48
N LEU A 176 -18.63 -8.35 -0.07
CA LEU A 176 -18.57 -6.92 -0.32
C LEU A 176 -18.89 -6.76 -1.81
N VAL A 177 -19.99 -6.06 -2.12
CA VAL A 177 -20.44 -5.90 -3.49
C VAL A 177 -20.03 -4.52 -3.96
N ASP A 178 -18.96 -4.45 -4.74
CA ASP A 178 -18.64 -3.22 -5.45
C ASP A 178 -19.56 -3.10 -6.68
N VAL A 179 -20.41 -2.07 -6.63
CA VAL A 179 -21.40 -1.78 -7.68
C VAL A 179 -20.75 -1.14 -8.90
N ASN A 180 -19.68 -0.37 -8.70
CA ASN A 180 -18.88 0.18 -9.79
C ASN A 180 -18.22 -0.97 -10.59
N ASN A 181 -17.64 -1.96 -9.93
CA ASN A 181 -16.99 -3.12 -10.57
C ASN A 181 -17.96 -3.95 -11.40
N ILE A 182 -19.20 -4.11 -10.91
CA ILE A 182 -20.27 -4.75 -11.69
C ILE A 182 -20.56 -3.93 -12.96
N TYR A 183 -20.69 -2.61 -12.82
CA TYR A 183 -20.96 -1.74 -13.96
C TYR A 183 -19.81 -1.75 -14.98
N VAL A 184 -18.56 -1.54 -14.54
CA VAL A 184 -17.34 -1.58 -15.37
C VAL A 184 -17.28 -2.91 -16.13
N SER A 185 -17.42 -4.03 -15.42
CA SER A 185 -17.40 -5.36 -16.03
C SER A 185 -18.56 -5.56 -17.01
N SER A 186 -19.75 -5.04 -16.71
CA SER A 186 -20.92 -5.16 -17.58
C SER A 186 -20.71 -4.48 -18.93
N VAL A 187 -20.11 -3.29 -18.94
CA VAL A 187 -19.80 -2.53 -20.16
C VAL A 187 -18.70 -3.24 -20.95
N ASN A 188 -17.63 -3.68 -20.28
CA ASN A 188 -16.49 -4.33 -20.93
C ASN A 188 -16.82 -5.72 -21.50
N HIS A 189 -17.76 -6.44 -20.89
CA HIS A 189 -18.10 -7.81 -21.28
C HIS A 189 -19.47 -7.96 -21.96
N GLY A 190 -20.25 -6.88 -22.03
CA GLY A 190 -21.54 -6.83 -22.72
C GLY A 190 -22.65 -7.66 -22.05
N PHE A 191 -22.70 -7.69 -20.72
CA PHE A 191 -23.78 -8.34 -19.96
C PHE A 191 -24.69 -7.32 -19.27
N ASP A 192 -25.88 -7.75 -18.84
CA ASP A 192 -26.79 -6.90 -18.06
C ASP A 192 -26.39 -6.92 -16.56
N PRO A 193 -26.03 -5.77 -15.95
CA PRO A 193 -25.60 -5.72 -14.55
C PRO A 193 -26.71 -6.12 -13.55
N LEU A 194 -27.99 -6.00 -13.92
CA LEU A 194 -29.08 -6.45 -13.04
C LEU A 194 -29.15 -7.97 -12.92
N THR A 195 -28.78 -8.69 -13.97
CA THR A 195 -28.65 -10.15 -13.92
C THR A 195 -27.61 -10.58 -12.88
N TYR A 196 -26.49 -9.86 -12.79
CA TYR A 196 -25.46 -10.06 -11.77
C TYR A 196 -26.03 -9.83 -10.36
N LEU A 197 -26.57 -8.63 -10.10
CA LEU A 197 -27.09 -8.25 -8.78
C LEU A 197 -28.17 -9.21 -8.26
N HIS A 198 -29.12 -9.60 -9.11
CA HIS A 198 -30.22 -10.46 -8.71
C HIS A 198 -29.75 -11.88 -8.33
N ALA A 199 -28.69 -12.37 -8.96
CA ALA A 199 -28.14 -13.69 -8.71
C ALA A 199 -27.35 -13.78 -7.39
N LEU A 200 -26.86 -12.66 -6.84
CA LEU A 200 -26.11 -12.68 -5.59
C LEU A 200 -27.00 -13.08 -4.39
N PRO A 201 -26.46 -13.87 -3.45
CA PRO A 201 -27.19 -14.31 -2.27
C PRO A 201 -27.33 -13.14 -1.30
N ALA A 202 -28.47 -12.45 -1.35
CA ALA A 202 -28.71 -11.23 -0.57
C ALA A 202 -28.28 -11.38 0.90
N HIS A 203 -28.60 -12.51 1.55
CA HIS A 203 -28.26 -12.82 2.94
C HIS A 203 -26.75 -12.80 3.29
N ARG A 204 -25.87 -12.95 2.30
CA ARG A 204 -24.40 -12.93 2.43
C ARG A 204 -23.78 -11.55 2.18
N VAL A 205 -24.51 -10.62 1.59
CA VAL A 205 -24.00 -9.26 1.33
C VAL A 205 -23.89 -8.48 2.64
N GLN A 206 -22.67 -8.05 2.96
CA GLN A 206 -22.31 -7.35 4.19
C GLN A 206 -22.03 -5.87 3.95
N GLN A 207 -21.45 -5.55 2.79
CA GLN A 207 -21.01 -4.21 2.44
C GLN A 207 -21.21 -3.95 0.94
N ILE A 208 -21.40 -2.68 0.58
CA ILE A 208 -21.44 -2.18 -0.78
C ILE A 208 -20.40 -1.08 -0.94
N HIS A 209 -19.63 -1.12 -2.02
CA HIS A 209 -18.77 -0.02 -2.44
C HIS A 209 -19.38 0.71 -3.64
N LEU A 210 -19.07 2.01 -3.69
CA LEU A 210 -19.45 2.95 -4.74
C LEU A 210 -18.24 3.78 -5.09
N ALA A 211 -17.86 3.76 -6.36
CA ALA A 211 -16.75 4.54 -6.88
C ALA A 211 -17.09 5.12 -8.25
N GLY A 212 -16.23 6.00 -8.75
CA GLY A 212 -16.20 6.40 -10.15
C GLY A 212 -15.08 5.70 -10.92
N HIS A 213 -15.13 5.84 -12.24
CA HIS A 213 -14.24 5.15 -13.18
C HIS A 213 -13.88 6.07 -14.35
N SER A 214 -12.86 5.67 -15.11
CA SER A 214 -12.44 6.34 -16.33
C SER A 214 -13.11 5.71 -17.55
N ASP A 215 -13.75 6.55 -18.38
CA ASP A 215 -14.36 6.14 -19.65
C ASP A 215 -13.42 6.47 -20.82
N ASN A 216 -12.90 5.44 -21.48
CA ASN A 216 -12.01 5.56 -22.63
C ASN A 216 -12.77 5.46 -23.98
N GLY A 217 -14.10 5.53 -23.95
CA GLY A 217 -14.99 5.49 -25.10
C GLY A 217 -15.33 4.07 -25.56
N ASP A 218 -14.33 3.21 -25.78
CA ASP A 218 -14.55 1.81 -26.18
C ASP A 218 -14.49 0.82 -25.00
N HIS A 219 -14.02 1.27 -23.84
CA HIS A 219 -13.95 0.51 -22.60
C HIS A 219 -13.93 1.44 -21.40
N ILE A 220 -14.24 0.88 -20.24
CA ILE A 220 -14.16 1.59 -18.96
C ILE A 220 -13.04 0.96 -18.13
N ILE A 221 -12.23 1.78 -17.48
CA ILE A 221 -11.21 1.34 -16.52
C ILE A 221 -11.63 1.74 -15.13
N ASP A 222 -11.54 0.76 -14.24
CA ASP A 222 -11.80 0.88 -12.83
C ASP A 222 -10.66 1.62 -12.11
N THR A 223 -10.78 2.95 -12.03
CA THR A 223 -9.71 3.83 -11.53
C THR A 223 -9.98 4.38 -10.13
N HIS A 224 -11.23 4.35 -9.65
CA HIS A 224 -11.62 4.82 -8.32
C HIS A 224 -11.13 6.24 -8.00
N ASP A 225 -11.05 7.11 -9.01
CA ASP A 225 -10.48 8.46 -8.91
C ASP A 225 -11.46 9.55 -9.37
N HIS A 226 -12.59 9.15 -9.96
CA HIS A 226 -13.66 10.03 -10.41
C HIS A 226 -14.88 10.02 -9.47
N PRO A 227 -15.69 11.09 -9.44
CA PRO A 227 -17.02 11.07 -8.82
C PRO A 227 -17.86 9.87 -9.26
N VAL A 228 -18.71 9.37 -8.38
CA VAL A 228 -19.58 8.24 -8.66
C VAL A 228 -20.50 8.61 -9.83
N ALA A 229 -20.42 7.82 -10.91
CA ALA A 229 -21.16 8.08 -12.13
C ALA A 229 -22.67 7.78 -11.97
N GLN A 230 -23.53 8.49 -12.72
CA GLN A 230 -24.98 8.29 -12.66
C GLN A 230 -25.43 6.83 -12.87
N PRO A 231 -24.87 6.07 -13.85
CA PRO A 231 -25.23 4.66 -14.01
C PRO A 231 -24.91 3.79 -12.78
N VAL A 232 -23.86 4.14 -12.02
CA VAL A 232 -23.49 3.46 -10.77
C VAL A 232 -24.48 3.80 -9.65
N TRP A 233 -24.92 5.06 -9.56
CA TRP A 233 -26.00 5.46 -8.64
C TRP A 233 -27.31 4.74 -8.94
N ASP A 234 -27.67 4.62 -10.22
CA ASP A 234 -28.88 3.91 -10.66
C ASP A 234 -28.79 2.42 -10.28
N LEU A 235 -27.62 1.81 -10.46
CA LEU A 235 -27.36 0.41 -10.07
C LEU A 235 -27.35 0.23 -8.55
N TYR A 236 -26.85 1.22 -7.79
CA TYR A 236 -26.92 1.23 -6.33
C TYR A 236 -28.36 1.28 -5.81
N ALA A 237 -29.25 2.03 -6.46
CA ALA A 237 -30.67 2.04 -6.12
C ALA A 237 -31.29 0.63 -6.27
N GLN A 238 -30.89 -0.13 -7.29
CA GLN A 238 -31.32 -1.52 -7.48
C GLN A 238 -30.71 -2.45 -6.42
N ALA A 239 -29.44 -2.25 -6.07
CA ALA A 239 -28.79 -2.98 -4.97
C ALA A 239 -29.50 -2.75 -3.62
N CYS A 240 -29.93 -1.51 -3.33
CA CYS A 240 -30.69 -1.17 -2.13
C CYS A 240 -32.04 -1.90 -2.07
N GLN A 241 -32.76 -2.01 -3.20
CA GLN A 241 -34.00 -2.78 -3.29
C GLN A 241 -33.75 -4.27 -3.06
N ARG A 242 -32.66 -4.79 -3.64
CA ARG A 242 -32.35 -6.21 -3.65
C ARG A 242 -31.82 -6.74 -2.31
N PHE A 243 -30.90 -6.01 -1.68
CA PHE A 243 -30.17 -6.46 -0.49
C PHE A 243 -30.71 -5.86 0.81
N GLY A 244 -31.49 -4.79 0.71
CA GLY A 244 -32.03 -4.03 1.82
C GLY A 244 -30.95 -3.21 2.52
N ALA A 245 -31.07 -3.09 3.84
CA ALA A 245 -30.14 -2.29 4.63
C ALA A 245 -28.78 -3.02 4.77
N VAL A 246 -27.80 -2.55 3.98
CA VAL A 246 -26.42 -3.03 3.91
C VAL A 246 -25.50 -1.82 4.07
N ALA A 247 -24.34 -2.01 4.70
CA ALA A 247 -23.37 -0.94 4.90
C ALA A 247 -22.84 -0.47 3.54
N ALA A 248 -22.77 0.84 3.31
CA ALA A 248 -22.32 1.39 2.03
C ALA A 248 -21.18 2.38 2.24
N MET A 249 -20.26 2.44 1.28
CA MET A 249 -19.14 3.36 1.30
C MET A 249 -18.89 3.99 -0.06
N ILE A 250 -18.43 5.24 -0.05
CA ILE A 250 -17.78 5.86 -1.20
C ILE A 250 -16.30 5.51 -1.15
N GLU A 251 -15.80 4.85 -2.18
CA GLU A 251 -14.39 4.56 -2.37
C GLU A 251 -13.74 5.60 -3.30
N ARG A 252 -12.55 6.06 -2.88
CA ARG A 252 -11.73 7.01 -3.62
C ARG A 252 -10.26 6.71 -3.33
N ASP A 253 -9.55 6.24 -4.35
CA ASP A 253 -8.18 5.74 -4.22
C ASP A 253 -7.13 6.67 -4.79
N ASP A 254 -7.50 7.42 -5.82
CA ASP A 254 -6.65 8.44 -6.42
C ASP A 254 -7.42 9.74 -6.68
N HIS A 255 -6.72 10.82 -7.04
CA HIS A 255 -7.26 12.17 -7.19
C HIS A 255 -8.15 12.58 -6.01
N ILE A 256 -7.69 12.26 -4.79
CA ILE A 256 -8.46 12.40 -3.55
C ILE A 256 -8.96 13.86 -3.37
N PRO A 257 -10.27 14.13 -3.43
CA PRO A 257 -10.79 15.49 -3.31
C PRO A 257 -10.83 15.94 -1.84
N PRO A 258 -11.10 17.23 -1.57
CA PRO A 258 -11.41 17.71 -0.23
C PRO A 258 -12.52 16.86 0.42
N LEU A 259 -12.40 16.61 1.73
CA LEU A 259 -13.34 15.74 2.45
C LEU A 259 -14.81 16.14 2.28
N ALA A 260 -15.10 17.45 2.18
CA ALA A 260 -16.46 17.95 2.01
C ALA A 260 -17.16 17.40 0.76
N GLU A 261 -16.43 17.22 -0.34
CA GLU A 261 -17.00 16.68 -1.59
C GLU A 261 -17.40 15.20 -1.43
N LEU A 262 -16.58 14.41 -0.73
CA LEU A 262 -16.91 13.01 -0.41
C LEU A 262 -18.11 12.91 0.55
N LEU A 263 -18.25 13.87 1.47
CA LEU A 263 -19.43 13.94 2.35
C LEU A 263 -20.70 14.29 1.56
N ASP A 264 -20.59 15.10 0.51
CA ASP A 264 -21.71 15.40 -0.39
C ASP A 264 -22.12 14.17 -1.20
N GLU A 265 -21.18 13.41 -1.77
CA GLU A 265 -21.47 12.11 -2.41
C GLU A 265 -22.10 11.13 -1.42
N MET A 266 -21.61 11.11 -0.18
CA MET A 266 -22.19 10.26 0.86
C MET A 266 -23.64 10.66 1.18
N ALA A 267 -23.98 11.94 1.15
CA ALA A 267 -25.35 12.39 1.32
C ALA A 267 -26.28 11.89 0.19
N ILE A 268 -25.75 11.73 -1.03
CA ILE A 268 -26.47 11.10 -2.15
C ILE A 268 -26.73 9.62 -1.83
N ALA A 269 -25.71 8.87 -1.41
CA ALA A 269 -25.86 7.46 -1.05
C ALA A 269 -26.93 7.25 0.04
N ARG A 270 -26.90 8.08 1.10
CA ARG A 270 -27.92 8.05 2.17
C ARG A 270 -29.34 8.27 1.64
N ARG A 271 -29.51 9.23 0.72
CA ARG A 271 -30.81 9.53 0.11
C ARG A 271 -31.30 8.37 -0.76
N VAL A 272 -30.45 7.84 -1.65
CA VAL A 272 -30.80 6.72 -2.53
C VAL A 272 -31.22 5.50 -1.72
N ALA A 273 -30.47 5.15 -0.67
CA ALA A 273 -30.80 4.04 0.21
C ALA A 273 -32.11 4.26 0.98
N ALA A 274 -32.40 5.49 1.42
CA ALA A 274 -33.65 5.81 2.10
C ALA A 274 -34.87 5.74 1.15
N GLU A 275 -34.70 6.13 -0.11
CA GLU A 275 -35.76 6.13 -1.13
C GLU A 275 -36.07 4.72 -1.67
N HIS A 276 -35.05 3.86 -1.79
CA HIS A 276 -35.14 2.58 -2.49
C HIS A 276 -34.95 1.36 -1.59
N GLY A 277 -34.57 1.56 -0.32
CA GLY A 277 -34.37 0.46 0.63
C GLY A 277 -35.65 -0.33 0.86
N ALA A 278 -35.59 -1.63 0.57
CA ALA A 278 -36.67 -2.57 0.86
C ALA A 278 -36.23 -3.60 1.92
N PRO A 279 -37.17 -4.22 2.66
CA PRO A 279 -36.83 -5.43 3.42
C PRO A 279 -36.24 -6.46 2.46
N PRO A 280 -35.12 -7.12 2.81
CA PRO A 280 -34.53 -8.12 1.92
C PRO A 280 -35.56 -9.22 1.62
N GLU A 281 -35.80 -9.48 0.34
CA GLU A 281 -36.69 -10.56 -0.04
C GLU A 281 -36.13 -11.92 0.44
N PRO A 282 -36.98 -12.83 0.96
CA PRO A 282 -36.55 -14.18 1.29
C PRO A 282 -36.02 -14.90 0.04
N VAL A 283 -34.72 -15.15 -0.02
CA VAL A 283 -34.11 -15.90 -1.13
C VAL A 283 -34.08 -17.37 -0.78
N ALA A 284 -34.65 -18.21 -1.65
CA ALA A 284 -34.44 -19.64 -1.57
C ALA A 284 -32.95 -19.94 -1.82
N ILE A 285 -32.28 -20.55 -0.83
CA ILE A 285 -30.89 -21.01 -0.99
C ILE A 285 -30.89 -22.03 -2.12
N THR A 286 -30.32 -21.65 -3.25
CA THR A 286 -30.21 -22.51 -4.42
C THR A 286 -28.78 -23.03 -4.47
N SER A 287 -28.60 -24.35 -4.42
CA SER A 287 -27.28 -24.96 -4.58
C SER A 287 -26.80 -24.73 -6.01
N ILE A 288 -25.75 -23.93 -6.17
CA ILE A 288 -25.07 -23.77 -7.46
C ILE A 288 -24.03 -24.88 -7.54
N THR A 289 -24.15 -25.75 -8.54
CA THR A 289 -23.13 -26.76 -8.84
C THR A 289 -22.35 -26.28 -10.06
N LEU A 290 -21.05 -26.05 -9.87
CA LEU A 290 -20.15 -25.79 -10.99
C LEU A 290 -19.84 -27.11 -11.69
N ALA A 291 -19.97 -27.16 -13.01
CA ALA A 291 -19.62 -28.34 -13.77
C ALA A 291 -18.09 -28.53 -13.75
N PRO A 292 -17.59 -29.76 -13.53
CA PRO A 292 -16.16 -30.05 -13.66
C PRO A 292 -15.68 -29.67 -15.06
N THR A 293 -14.63 -28.87 -15.13
CA THR A 293 -14.00 -28.52 -16.40
C THR A 293 -13.30 -29.76 -16.98
N ALA A 294 -13.44 -30.00 -18.28
CA ALA A 294 -12.85 -31.16 -18.96
C ALA A 294 -11.33 -31.01 -19.25
N ASP A 295 -10.73 -29.87 -18.92
CA ASP A 295 -9.35 -29.53 -19.27
C ASP A 295 -8.35 -29.87 -18.14
N LEU A 296 -7.11 -30.18 -18.52
CA LEU A 296 -6.00 -30.57 -17.65
C LEU A 296 -5.09 -29.39 -17.25
N THR A 297 -5.33 -28.19 -17.79
CA THR A 297 -4.52 -27.00 -17.48
C THR A 297 -4.87 -26.46 -16.09
N GLY A 298 -4.13 -26.91 -15.07
CA GLY A 298 -4.40 -26.52 -13.69
C GLY A 298 -4.26 -25.02 -13.41
N LEU A 299 -4.89 -24.55 -12.33
CA LEU A 299 -4.94 -23.13 -11.94
C LEU A 299 -3.57 -22.44 -11.93
N ALA A 300 -2.53 -23.13 -11.43
CA ALA A 300 -1.17 -22.61 -11.39
C ALA A 300 -0.59 -22.31 -12.78
N ALA A 301 -0.88 -23.16 -13.77
CA ALA A 301 -0.42 -22.97 -15.15
C ALA A 301 -1.13 -21.78 -15.80
N VAL A 302 -2.43 -21.61 -15.54
CA VAL A 302 -3.22 -20.46 -16.02
C VAL A 302 -2.69 -19.15 -15.44
N GLN A 303 -2.46 -19.08 -14.13
CA GLN A 303 -1.93 -17.89 -13.47
C GLN A 303 -0.50 -17.57 -13.93
N ARG A 304 0.35 -18.59 -14.10
CA ARG A 304 1.71 -18.40 -14.64
C ARG A 304 1.66 -17.86 -16.07
N HIS A 305 0.82 -18.44 -16.94
CA HIS A 305 0.65 -17.95 -18.30
C HIS A 305 0.21 -16.48 -18.34
N PHE A 306 -0.75 -16.09 -17.49
CA PHE A 306 -1.17 -14.69 -17.36
C PHE A 306 0.00 -13.79 -16.94
N ALA A 307 0.69 -14.15 -15.85
CA ALA A 307 1.78 -13.36 -15.31
C ALA A 307 2.93 -13.19 -16.31
N ASP A 308 3.28 -14.24 -17.06
CA ASP A 308 4.31 -14.18 -18.08
C ASP A 308 3.95 -13.17 -19.19
N ARG A 309 2.65 -13.02 -19.52
CA ARG A 309 2.17 -12.01 -20.50
C ARG A 309 2.21 -10.58 -19.94
N VAL A 310 1.89 -10.41 -18.66
CA VAL A 310 2.01 -9.11 -17.97
C VAL A 310 3.48 -8.68 -17.91
N LEU A 311 4.37 -9.61 -17.55
CA LEU A 311 5.81 -9.36 -17.37
C LEU A 311 6.60 -9.32 -18.68
N ALA A 312 6.08 -9.86 -19.78
CA ALA A 312 6.77 -9.86 -21.08
C ALA A 312 7.17 -8.44 -21.49
N ASN A 313 8.42 -8.21 -21.94
CA ASN A 313 8.89 -6.87 -22.32
C ASN A 313 7.98 -6.20 -23.38
N ALA A 314 7.57 -6.97 -24.38
CA ALA A 314 6.52 -6.59 -25.32
C ALA A 314 5.44 -7.67 -25.31
N LEU A 315 4.16 -7.27 -25.36
CA LEU A 315 3.06 -8.22 -25.35
C LEU A 315 3.04 -9.01 -26.67
N PRO A 316 3.13 -10.36 -26.63
CA PRO A 316 3.01 -11.14 -27.85
C PRO A 316 1.56 -11.08 -28.38
N PRO A 317 1.36 -11.23 -29.70
CA PRO A 317 0.03 -11.20 -30.30
C PRO A 317 -0.86 -12.29 -29.72
N GLU A 318 -2.16 -12.00 -29.60
CA GLU A 318 -3.16 -12.98 -29.17
C GLU A 318 -3.29 -14.09 -30.22
N MET A 319 -3.25 -15.34 -29.76
CA MET A 319 -3.42 -16.53 -30.59
C MET A 319 -4.80 -17.16 -30.34
N PRO A 320 -5.45 -17.78 -31.34
CA PRO A 320 -6.79 -18.37 -31.16
C PRO A 320 -6.89 -19.43 -30.05
N GLU A 321 -5.78 -20.07 -29.71
CA GLU A 321 -5.66 -21.11 -28.68
C GLU A 321 -5.24 -20.56 -27.31
N ASP A 322 -5.09 -19.23 -27.16
CA ASP A 322 -4.68 -18.62 -25.89
C ASP A 322 -5.70 -18.89 -24.77
N LEU A 323 -5.18 -19.10 -23.56
CA LEU A 323 -5.98 -19.37 -22.36
C LEU A 323 -6.79 -18.16 -21.90
N ILE A 324 -6.40 -16.96 -22.35
CA ILE A 324 -6.93 -15.66 -21.96
C ILE A 324 -7.28 -14.91 -23.23
N THR A 325 -8.47 -14.32 -23.25
CA THR A 325 -8.95 -13.49 -24.36
C THR A 325 -9.42 -12.14 -23.83
N GLY A 326 -9.50 -11.13 -24.70
CA GLY A 326 -9.97 -9.79 -24.34
C GLY A 326 -8.84 -8.78 -24.16
N ARG A 327 -9.01 -7.82 -23.25
CA ARG A 327 -8.15 -6.64 -23.15
C ARG A 327 -6.95 -6.86 -22.22
N LEU A 328 -6.19 -7.94 -22.43
CA LEU A 328 -4.94 -8.21 -21.71
C LEU A 328 -3.92 -7.04 -21.75
N PRO A 329 -3.84 -6.21 -22.82
CA PRO A 329 -3.00 -5.01 -22.81
C PRO A 329 -3.26 -4.07 -21.62
N ILE A 330 -4.49 -3.99 -21.10
CA ILE A 330 -4.79 -3.14 -19.93
C ILE A 330 -3.93 -3.56 -18.74
N TYR A 331 -3.94 -4.85 -18.36
CA TYR A 331 -3.13 -5.35 -17.25
C TYR A 331 -1.62 -5.23 -17.52
N HIS A 332 -1.18 -5.49 -18.76
CA HIS A 332 0.22 -5.38 -19.14
C HIS A 332 0.74 -3.94 -18.99
N HIS A 333 -0.03 -2.94 -19.43
CA HIS A 333 0.37 -1.54 -19.33
C HIS A 333 0.17 -0.98 -17.92
N ALA A 334 -0.92 -1.34 -17.24
CA ALA A 334 -1.22 -0.91 -15.88
C ALA A 334 -0.13 -1.34 -14.89
N TYR A 335 0.37 -2.58 -14.99
CA TYR A 335 1.48 -3.08 -14.16
C TYR A 335 2.70 -2.14 -14.21
N ARG A 336 3.09 -1.69 -15.40
CA ARG A 336 4.24 -0.79 -15.59
C ARG A 336 3.94 0.62 -15.13
N ALA A 337 2.76 1.14 -15.44
CA ALA A 337 2.34 2.48 -15.04
C ALA A 337 2.33 2.63 -13.51
N ARG A 338 1.67 1.70 -12.82
CA ARG A 338 1.58 1.68 -11.35
C ARG A 338 2.95 1.62 -10.68
N LEU A 339 3.84 0.75 -11.16
CA LEU A 339 5.19 0.66 -10.60
C LEU A 339 6.04 1.89 -10.93
N ALA A 340 5.83 2.50 -12.10
CA ALA A 340 6.50 3.77 -12.44
C ALA A 340 6.02 4.93 -11.55
N GLU A 341 4.73 5.01 -11.24
CA GLU A 341 4.16 6.00 -10.31
C GLU A 341 4.72 5.83 -8.90
N VAL A 342 4.82 4.60 -8.41
CA VAL A 342 5.44 4.29 -7.11
C VAL A 342 6.90 4.74 -7.05
N LEU A 343 7.64 4.54 -8.14
CA LEU A 343 9.02 5.01 -8.25
C LEU A 343 9.08 6.54 -8.37
N ALA A 344 8.14 7.18 -9.08
CA ALA A 344 8.07 8.64 -9.16
C ALA A 344 7.77 9.28 -7.80
N ASP A 345 6.88 8.70 -6.98
CA ASP A 345 6.65 9.11 -5.59
C ASP A 345 7.91 8.95 -4.74
N THR A 346 8.55 7.78 -4.83
CA THR A 346 9.76 7.46 -4.04
C THR A 346 10.94 8.35 -4.40
N TYR A 347 11.09 8.69 -5.68
CA TYR A 347 12.20 9.45 -6.25
C TYR A 347 11.74 10.82 -6.76
N ALA A 348 10.86 11.49 -6.01
CA ALA A 348 10.16 12.69 -6.48
C ALA A 348 11.08 13.82 -6.95
N LYS A 349 12.23 14.06 -6.29
CA LYS A 349 13.15 15.13 -6.72
C LYS A 349 13.96 14.72 -7.93
N THR A 350 14.34 13.44 -7.99
CA THR A 350 14.97 12.84 -9.16
C THR A 350 14.06 12.86 -10.39
N TYR A 351 12.77 12.54 -10.22
CA TYR A 351 11.73 12.62 -11.25
C TYR A 351 11.65 14.03 -11.84
N LEU A 352 11.56 15.05 -10.99
CA LEU A 352 11.52 16.45 -11.41
C LEU A 352 12.82 16.88 -12.10
N TYR A 353 13.98 16.44 -11.61
CA TYR A 353 15.29 16.78 -12.19
C TYR A 353 15.51 16.17 -13.59
N MET A 354 15.13 14.90 -13.79
CA MET A 354 15.27 14.21 -15.07
C MET A 354 14.20 14.61 -16.11
N GLY A 355 13.07 15.13 -15.64
CA GLY A 355 11.86 15.30 -16.42
C GLY A 355 11.03 14.02 -16.51
N SER A 356 9.71 14.18 -16.61
CA SER A 356 8.71 13.10 -16.57
C SER A 356 9.01 11.98 -17.56
N ASP A 357 9.19 12.33 -18.84
CA ASP A 357 9.29 11.35 -19.92
C ASP A 357 10.53 10.46 -19.77
N THR A 358 11.67 11.06 -19.40
CA THR A 358 12.94 10.34 -19.21
C THR A 358 12.85 9.44 -17.98
N PHE A 359 12.36 9.96 -16.85
CA PHE A 359 12.27 9.17 -15.63
C PHE A 359 11.29 8.00 -15.80
N GLU A 360 10.11 8.24 -16.36
CA GLU A 360 9.11 7.21 -16.56
C GLU A 360 9.58 6.09 -17.49
N ALA A 361 10.37 6.41 -18.52
CA ALA A 361 10.99 5.39 -19.36
C ALA A 361 11.88 4.44 -18.54
N HIS A 362 12.78 4.99 -17.72
CA HIS A 362 13.65 4.20 -16.83
C HIS A 362 12.86 3.42 -15.78
N ALA A 363 11.82 4.03 -15.21
CA ALA A 363 10.99 3.39 -14.19
C ALA A 363 10.20 2.21 -14.76
N ARG A 364 9.64 2.34 -15.97
CA ARG A 364 8.94 1.25 -16.67
C ARG A 364 9.90 0.11 -17.05
N ASP A 365 11.11 0.42 -17.52
CA ASP A 365 12.13 -0.59 -17.81
C ASP A 365 12.59 -1.30 -16.53
N TYR A 366 12.79 -0.56 -15.45
CA TYR A 366 13.12 -1.10 -14.13
C TYR A 366 12.04 -2.09 -13.65
N ALA A 367 10.75 -1.77 -13.86
CA ALA A 367 9.63 -2.60 -13.45
C ALA A 367 9.56 -3.98 -14.14
N VAL A 368 10.07 -4.07 -15.36
CA VAL A 368 10.17 -5.33 -16.09
C VAL A 368 11.34 -6.18 -15.59
N VAL A 369 12.50 -5.55 -15.33
CA VAL A 369 13.72 -6.25 -14.91
C VAL A 369 13.68 -6.65 -13.44
N HIS A 370 13.01 -5.86 -12.60
CA HIS A 370 12.91 -6.04 -11.16
C HIS A 370 11.45 -6.13 -10.73
N PRO A 371 10.74 -7.23 -11.04
CA PRO A 371 9.39 -7.43 -10.56
C PRO A 371 9.38 -7.48 -9.02
N PRO A 372 8.40 -6.83 -8.36
CA PRO A 372 8.27 -6.89 -6.91
C PRO A 372 8.11 -8.33 -6.42
N ARG A 373 8.58 -8.60 -5.19
CA ARG A 373 8.51 -9.93 -4.56
C ARG A 373 7.84 -9.92 -3.19
N THR A 374 7.44 -8.74 -2.75
CA THR A 374 6.85 -8.49 -1.43
C THR A 374 5.48 -7.89 -1.59
N ARG A 375 4.58 -8.10 -0.62
CA ARG A 375 3.20 -7.55 -0.68
C ARG A 375 3.12 -6.05 -0.47
N SER A 376 4.18 -5.44 0.03
CA SER A 376 4.33 -3.99 0.17
C SER A 376 5.28 -3.45 -0.89
N LEU A 377 4.94 -2.27 -1.42
CA LEU A 377 5.79 -1.49 -2.33
C LEU A 377 6.65 -0.46 -1.59
N ASN A 378 6.61 -0.37 -0.25
CA ASN A 378 7.35 0.65 0.52
C ASN A 378 8.88 0.58 0.33
N ARG A 379 9.40 -0.59 -0.07
CA ARG A 379 10.82 -0.82 -0.38
C ARG A 379 11.06 -1.09 -1.86
N TYR A 380 10.05 -0.90 -2.70
CA TYR A 380 10.20 -1.08 -4.13
C TYR A 380 11.02 0.07 -4.71
N GLY A 381 12.09 -0.25 -5.44
CA GLY A 381 12.97 0.75 -6.04
C GLY A 381 14.41 0.78 -5.53
N GLU A 382 14.78 0.00 -4.49
CA GLU A 382 16.13 0.00 -3.91
C GLU A 382 17.27 -0.10 -4.96
N GLY A 383 17.04 -0.85 -6.04
CA GLY A 383 17.99 -1.01 -7.14
C GLY A 383 18.03 0.14 -8.16
N LEU A 384 17.05 1.05 -8.18
CA LEU A 384 16.92 2.09 -9.23
C LEU A 384 18.11 3.05 -9.23
N VAL A 385 18.66 3.38 -8.06
CA VAL A 385 19.89 4.19 -7.95
C VAL A 385 21.05 3.54 -8.72
N GLY A 386 21.17 2.21 -8.64
CA GLY A 386 22.18 1.45 -9.38
C GLY A 386 21.91 1.43 -10.88
N THR A 387 20.64 1.31 -11.28
CA THR A 387 20.22 1.37 -12.70
C THR A 387 20.53 2.73 -13.32
N LEU A 388 20.17 3.83 -12.63
CA LEU A 388 20.48 5.18 -13.09
C LEU A 388 22.00 5.41 -13.17
N ARG A 389 22.76 4.89 -12.19
CA ARG A 389 24.23 4.95 -12.21
C ARG A 389 24.86 4.23 -13.40
N ALA A 390 24.30 3.11 -13.81
CA ALA A 390 24.75 2.39 -14.99
C ALA A 390 24.39 3.13 -16.30
N ALA A 391 23.22 3.80 -16.33
CA ALA A 391 22.75 4.54 -17.50
C ALA A 391 23.45 5.89 -17.70
N TYR A 392 23.82 6.57 -16.60
CA TYR A 392 24.37 7.93 -16.61
C TYR A 392 25.70 8.05 -15.83
N PRO A 393 26.74 7.26 -16.15
CA PRO A 393 27.94 7.15 -15.32
C PRO A 393 28.68 8.48 -15.06
N ASP A 394 28.53 9.45 -15.96
CA ASP A 394 29.19 10.76 -15.90
C ASP A 394 28.34 11.84 -15.17
N ASN A 395 27.21 11.47 -14.57
CA ASN A 395 26.28 12.36 -13.85
C ASN A 395 26.22 12.02 -12.34
N PRO A 396 27.31 12.24 -11.57
CA PRO A 396 27.34 11.93 -10.14
C PRO A 396 26.23 12.63 -9.34
N GLU A 397 25.83 13.83 -9.73
CA GLU A 397 24.75 14.60 -9.11
C GLU A 397 23.40 13.87 -9.18
N LEU A 398 23.13 13.19 -10.31
CA LEU A 398 21.89 12.44 -10.51
C LEU A 398 21.83 11.24 -9.56
N HIS A 399 22.95 10.54 -9.40
CA HIS A 399 23.03 9.38 -8.52
C HIS A 399 22.93 9.78 -7.05
N GLU A 400 23.58 10.88 -6.68
CA GLU A 400 23.51 11.43 -5.33
C GLU A 400 22.09 11.92 -5.01
N LEU A 401 21.40 12.52 -5.99
CA LEU A 401 20.02 12.98 -5.83
C LEU A 401 19.06 11.80 -5.64
N ALA A 402 19.17 10.77 -6.49
CA ALA A 402 18.39 9.54 -6.36
C ALA A 402 18.67 8.82 -5.04
N GLN A 403 19.93 8.80 -4.61
CA GLN A 403 20.30 8.22 -3.32
C GLN A 403 19.68 8.99 -2.15
N LEU A 404 19.65 10.33 -2.22
CA LEU A 404 19.03 11.16 -1.18
C LEU A 404 17.52 10.94 -1.09
N ASP A 405 16.81 10.93 -2.22
CA ASP A 405 15.37 10.61 -2.23
C ASP A 405 15.09 9.25 -1.59
N TRP A 406 15.85 8.22 -1.98
CA TRP A 406 15.75 6.88 -1.40
C TRP A 406 16.04 6.87 0.10
N ASP A 407 17.10 7.55 0.53
CA ASP A 407 17.48 7.59 1.95
C ASP A 407 16.37 8.27 2.78
N LEU A 408 15.79 9.38 2.31
CA LEU A 408 14.67 10.06 2.95
C LEU A 408 13.43 9.17 3.03
N ARG A 409 13.03 8.53 1.91
CA ARG A 409 11.89 7.60 1.88
C ARG A 409 12.09 6.47 2.88
N THR A 410 13.28 5.86 2.92
CA THR A 410 13.52 4.72 3.80
C THR A 410 13.58 5.09 5.28
N ARG A 411 13.95 6.33 5.63
CA ARG A 411 13.95 6.82 7.01
C ARG A 411 12.55 7.04 7.56
N PHE A 412 11.59 7.42 6.71
CA PHE A 412 10.20 7.65 7.11
C PHE A 412 9.59 6.42 7.81
N ASP A 413 9.85 5.22 7.30
CA ASP A 413 9.33 3.94 7.82
C ASP A 413 10.31 3.21 8.77
N SER A 414 11.28 3.91 9.37
CA SER A 414 12.20 3.28 10.32
C SER A 414 11.52 2.96 11.66
N ALA A 415 11.96 1.90 12.35
CA ALA A 415 11.42 1.52 13.65
C ALA A 415 11.47 2.66 14.68
N ASP A 416 10.46 2.73 15.54
CA ASP A 416 10.35 3.75 16.60
C ASP A 416 11.24 3.39 17.79
N VAL A 417 12.47 3.90 17.76
CA VAL A 417 13.43 3.76 18.85
C VAL A 417 13.37 5.00 19.74
N PRO A 418 13.23 4.85 21.08
CA PRO A 418 13.17 6.00 21.98
C PRO A 418 14.42 6.87 21.94
N THR A 419 14.22 8.20 21.92
CA THR A 419 15.28 9.21 21.93
C THR A 419 15.57 9.71 23.35
N LEU A 420 16.82 10.05 23.63
CA LEU A 420 17.23 10.66 24.89
C LEU A 420 16.82 12.13 24.92
N GLU A 421 15.90 12.46 25.81
CA GLU A 421 15.44 13.83 26.01
C GLU A 421 16.56 14.75 26.53
N THR A 422 16.58 16.00 26.06
CA THR A 422 17.60 16.99 26.47
C THR A 422 17.67 17.18 27.98
N ALA A 423 16.52 17.21 28.66
CA ALA A 423 16.47 17.35 30.12
C ALA A 423 17.12 16.15 30.84
N ALA A 424 16.95 14.93 30.31
CA ALA A 424 17.57 13.73 30.86
C ALA A 424 19.09 13.71 30.60
N ALA A 425 19.52 14.11 29.40
CA ALA A 425 20.94 14.23 29.05
C ALA A 425 21.68 15.30 29.88
N GLN A 426 20.98 16.34 30.34
CA GLN A 426 21.54 17.36 31.24
C GLN A 426 21.59 16.89 32.70
N ALA A 427 20.69 16.00 33.10
CA ALA A 427 20.64 15.46 34.46
C ALA A 427 21.73 14.39 34.71
N SER A 428 22.22 13.73 33.66
CA SER A 428 23.26 12.70 33.76
C SER A 428 24.13 12.65 32.52
N ASP A 429 25.44 12.53 32.70
CA ASP A 429 26.44 12.42 31.64
C ASP A 429 26.85 10.97 31.34
N THR A 430 26.29 9.98 32.03
CA THR A 430 26.68 8.56 31.89
C THR A 430 26.55 8.05 30.47
N TRP A 431 25.56 8.54 29.73
CA TRP A 431 25.34 8.20 28.33
C TRP A 431 26.54 8.52 27.43
N THR A 432 27.36 9.52 27.78
CA THR A 432 28.54 9.92 26.99
C THR A 432 29.64 8.85 26.98
N THR A 433 29.64 7.95 27.96
CA THR A 433 30.59 6.82 28.05
C THR A 433 30.05 5.52 27.45
N ARG A 434 28.77 5.51 27.06
CA ARG A 434 28.11 4.32 26.51
C ARG A 434 28.42 4.18 25.01
N PRO A 435 28.71 2.98 24.50
CA PRO A 435 28.85 2.76 23.06
C PRO A 435 27.50 2.84 22.32
N GLY A 436 27.58 3.17 21.03
CA GLY A 436 26.46 3.16 20.08
C GLY A 436 25.36 4.18 20.38
N VAL A 437 25.66 5.29 21.05
CA VAL A 437 24.66 6.31 21.43
C VAL A 437 23.86 6.90 20.27
N LEU A 438 24.40 6.84 19.04
CA LEU A 438 23.75 7.37 17.86
C LEU A 438 22.46 6.59 17.55
N HIS A 439 21.40 7.32 17.27
CA HIS A 439 20.10 6.75 16.93
C HIS A 439 20.20 5.93 15.62
N PRO A 440 19.58 4.73 15.53
CA PRO A 440 19.70 3.84 14.37
C PRO A 440 19.08 4.40 13.08
N SER A 441 18.29 5.49 13.16
CA SER A 441 17.86 6.20 11.95
C SER A 441 18.99 6.94 11.26
N ALA A 442 20.10 7.22 11.93
CA ALA A 442 21.20 8.01 11.39
C ALA A 442 21.93 7.25 10.28
N LEU A 443 22.06 7.90 9.12
CA LEU A 443 22.68 7.38 7.93
C LEU A 443 23.71 8.40 7.42
N LEU A 444 24.90 7.93 7.10
CA LEU A 444 25.97 8.76 6.56
C LEU A 444 26.20 8.43 5.07
N ARG A 445 26.27 9.46 4.24
CA ARG A 445 26.61 9.37 2.82
C ARG A 445 27.77 10.29 2.50
N ALA A 446 28.69 9.82 1.68
CA ALA A 446 29.67 10.69 1.03
C ALA A 446 29.01 11.30 -0.20
N ILE A 447 29.11 12.62 -0.34
CA ILE A 447 28.66 13.36 -1.52
C ILE A 447 29.83 14.12 -2.13
N THR A 448 29.81 14.26 -3.44
CA THR A 448 30.87 14.87 -4.25
C THR A 448 30.37 16.04 -5.07
N THR A 449 29.05 16.28 -5.08
CA THR A 449 28.40 17.37 -5.81
C THR A 449 27.61 18.30 -4.89
N ASN A 450 27.15 19.42 -5.40
CA ASN A 450 26.22 20.33 -4.73
C ASN A 450 24.77 19.79 -4.61
N VAL A 451 24.58 18.48 -4.55
CA VAL A 451 23.26 17.80 -4.54
C VAL A 451 22.29 18.34 -3.50
N VAL A 452 22.77 18.75 -2.31
CA VAL A 452 21.92 19.35 -1.27
C VAL A 452 21.28 20.65 -1.75
N GLY A 453 22.02 21.47 -2.50
CA GLY A 453 21.49 22.69 -3.12
C GLY A 453 20.49 22.39 -4.23
N VAL A 454 20.79 21.39 -5.07
CA VAL A 454 19.89 20.92 -6.14
C VAL A 454 18.58 20.40 -5.56
N TRP A 455 18.63 19.51 -4.57
CA TRP A 455 17.46 18.94 -3.92
C TRP A 455 16.59 20.02 -3.27
N ASN A 456 17.21 20.95 -2.53
CA ASN A 456 16.48 22.03 -1.86
C ASN A 456 15.76 22.96 -2.86
N ALA A 457 16.43 23.36 -3.96
CA ALA A 457 15.80 24.21 -4.98
C ALA A 457 14.57 23.53 -5.60
N ILE A 458 14.66 22.24 -5.94
CA ILE A 458 13.51 21.47 -6.44
C ILE A 458 12.43 21.29 -5.35
N HIS A 459 12.82 21.23 -4.08
CA HIS A 459 11.87 21.12 -2.97
C HIS A 459 11.07 22.41 -2.75
N THR A 460 11.70 23.56 -2.90
CA THR A 460 11.10 24.88 -2.67
C THR A 460 10.53 25.53 -3.93
N ASP A 461 10.61 24.84 -5.09
CA ASP A 461 10.21 25.37 -6.40
C ASP A 461 11.01 26.63 -6.81
N ASP A 462 12.29 26.65 -6.45
CA ASP A 462 13.26 27.69 -6.83
C ASP A 462 14.07 27.29 -8.07
N ASP A 463 14.78 28.25 -8.67
CA ASP A 463 15.72 28.01 -9.77
C ASP A 463 16.79 26.98 -9.36
N VAL A 464 16.79 25.82 -10.04
CA VAL A 464 17.73 24.73 -9.77
C VAL A 464 19.15 25.16 -10.17
N PRO A 465 20.13 25.16 -9.24
CA PRO A 465 21.49 25.56 -9.54
C PRO A 465 22.17 24.57 -10.49
N GLU A 466 23.18 25.04 -11.23
CA GLU A 466 24.03 24.17 -12.03
C GLU A 466 24.70 23.11 -11.15
N ALA A 467 24.70 21.87 -11.62
CA ALA A 467 25.37 20.77 -10.94
C ALA A 467 26.89 20.95 -11.03
N VAL A 468 27.55 21.05 -9.87
CA VAL A 468 29.00 21.25 -9.79
C VAL A 468 29.64 20.34 -8.76
N ALA A 469 30.87 19.93 -9.04
CA ALA A 469 31.68 19.17 -8.10
C ALA A 469 32.05 20.05 -6.88
N LEU A 470 31.99 19.47 -5.70
CA LEU A 470 32.49 20.09 -4.48
C LEU A 470 34.03 20.16 -4.52
N PRO A 471 34.65 21.17 -3.88
CA PRO A 471 36.10 21.25 -3.77
C PRO A 471 36.73 20.03 -3.05
N ALA A 472 35.97 19.38 -2.19
CA ALA A 472 36.30 18.12 -1.54
C ALA A 472 35.00 17.35 -1.21
N PRO A 473 35.03 16.01 -1.11
CA PRO A 473 33.88 15.24 -0.66
C PRO A 473 33.37 15.70 0.70
N ALA A 474 32.04 15.78 0.85
CA ALA A 474 31.39 16.12 2.10
C ALA A 474 30.62 14.91 2.66
N THR A 475 30.35 14.93 3.96
CA THR A 475 29.50 13.91 4.60
C THR A 475 28.10 14.47 4.78
N LEU A 476 27.11 13.79 4.22
CA LEU A 476 25.70 14.04 4.39
C LEU A 476 25.15 13.13 5.50
N LEU A 477 24.53 13.71 6.51
CA LEU A 477 23.78 13.00 7.53
C LEU A 477 22.29 13.03 7.18
N VAL A 478 21.66 11.86 7.10
CA VAL A 478 20.21 11.69 6.91
C VAL A 478 19.64 10.96 8.12
N TRP A 479 18.50 11.41 8.65
CA TRP A 479 17.88 10.81 9.83
C TRP A 479 16.37 11.04 9.87
N ARG A 480 15.73 10.59 10.96
CA ARG A 480 14.32 10.86 11.25
C ARG A 480 14.19 11.55 12.62
N LYS A 481 13.44 12.65 12.68
CA LYS A 481 13.02 13.34 13.92
C LYS A 481 11.51 13.24 14.05
N GLY A 482 11.03 12.55 15.08
CA GLY A 482 9.61 12.18 15.17
C GLY A 482 9.19 11.35 13.96
N HIS A 483 8.25 11.83 13.14
CA HIS A 483 7.81 11.15 11.91
C HIS A 483 8.28 11.82 10.61
N GLN A 484 9.29 12.69 10.69
CA GLN A 484 9.78 13.44 9.54
C GLN A 484 11.25 13.09 9.26
N PRO A 485 11.61 12.76 8.01
CA PRO A 485 13.00 12.59 7.62
C PRO A 485 13.67 13.97 7.47
N HIS A 486 14.95 14.04 7.81
CA HIS A 486 15.77 15.24 7.74
C HIS A 486 17.15 14.89 7.18
N PHE A 487 17.85 15.91 6.67
CA PHE A 487 19.24 15.77 6.25
C PHE A 487 20.02 17.07 6.43
N ARG A 488 21.34 16.96 6.60
CA ARG A 488 22.27 18.10 6.60
C ARG A 488 23.69 17.67 6.27
N THR A 489 24.46 18.58 5.69
CA THR A 489 25.90 18.38 5.48
C THR A 489 26.68 18.64 6.77
N LEU A 490 27.66 17.78 7.05
CA LEU A 490 28.57 17.89 8.18
C LEU A 490 29.89 18.52 7.72
N ASP A 491 30.48 19.39 8.55
CA ASP A 491 31.87 19.81 8.34
C ASP A 491 32.85 18.64 8.59
N ALA A 492 34.11 18.78 8.20
CA ALA A 492 35.07 17.68 8.25
C ALA A 492 35.32 17.14 9.67
N ALA A 493 35.31 18.01 10.69
CA ALA A 493 35.56 17.61 12.07
C ALA A 493 34.32 16.94 12.68
N GLU A 494 33.14 17.51 12.44
CA GLU A 494 31.86 16.92 12.84
C GLU A 494 31.65 15.56 12.15
N ALA A 495 31.95 15.46 10.85
CA ALA A 495 31.82 14.22 10.08
C ALA A 495 32.65 13.08 10.68
N ALA A 496 33.93 13.33 10.96
CA ALA A 496 34.81 12.33 11.58
C ALA A 496 34.29 11.88 12.95
N TRP A 497 33.74 12.81 13.73
CA TRP A 497 33.15 12.51 15.04
C TRP A 497 31.88 11.67 14.93
N VAL A 498 30.92 12.08 14.10
CA VAL A 498 29.67 11.34 13.89
C VAL A 498 29.92 9.96 13.26
N GLN A 499 30.92 9.83 12.37
CA GLN A 499 31.35 8.54 11.84
C GLN A 499 31.84 7.58 12.93
N ALA A 500 32.60 8.08 13.92
CA ALA A 500 33.03 7.27 15.05
C ALA A 500 31.84 6.81 15.90
N LEU A 501 30.87 7.69 16.16
CA LEU A 501 29.64 7.34 16.87
C LEU A 501 28.80 6.30 16.09
N HIS A 502 28.70 6.47 14.78
CA HIS A 502 27.99 5.53 13.89
C HIS A 502 28.67 4.16 13.86
N ALA A 503 30.00 4.11 13.97
CA ALA A 503 30.76 2.86 14.13
C ALA A 503 30.64 2.23 15.54
N GLY A 504 29.87 2.84 16.44
CA GLY A 504 29.57 2.30 17.77
C GLY A 504 30.43 2.87 18.90
N ALA A 505 31.30 3.85 18.65
CA ALA A 505 32.09 4.49 19.70
C ALA A 505 31.21 5.21 20.74
N SER A 506 31.72 5.35 21.96
CA SER A 506 31.15 6.29 22.93
C SER A 506 31.47 7.75 22.53
N VAL A 507 30.80 8.73 23.14
CA VAL A 507 31.14 10.15 22.94
C VAL A 507 32.59 10.40 23.35
N HIS A 508 33.02 9.83 24.48
CA HIS A 508 34.40 9.94 24.95
C HIS A 508 35.42 9.38 23.95
N ASP A 509 35.20 8.16 23.45
CA ASP A 509 36.12 7.52 22.50
C ASP A 509 36.15 8.27 21.16
N ALA A 510 34.99 8.74 20.69
CA ALA A 510 34.89 9.55 19.47
C ALA A 510 35.64 10.88 19.62
N CYS A 511 35.56 11.54 20.79
CA CYS A 511 36.32 12.76 21.06
C CYS A 511 37.84 12.50 21.12
N ALA A 512 38.26 11.40 21.77
CA ALA A 512 39.67 11.03 21.83
C ALA A 512 40.25 10.73 20.43
N ALA A 513 39.49 10.03 19.58
CA ALA A 513 39.86 9.77 18.20
C ALA A 513 39.92 11.06 17.37
N LEU A 514 38.95 11.96 17.54
CA LEU A 514 38.91 13.24 16.84
C LEU A 514 40.09 14.15 17.22
N LEU A 515 40.44 14.23 18.50
CA LEU A 515 41.65 14.93 18.97
C LEU A 515 42.91 14.38 18.30
N GLY A 516 43.03 13.06 18.21
CA GLY A 516 44.16 12.39 17.56
C GLY A 516 44.28 12.67 16.07
N SER A 517 43.17 13.00 15.38
CA SER A 517 43.16 13.32 13.95
C SER A 517 43.73 14.71 13.62
N GLY A 518 43.76 15.63 14.59
CA GLY A 518 44.15 17.02 14.38
C GLY A 518 43.07 17.90 13.71
N LEU A 519 41.91 17.35 13.34
CA LEU A 519 40.78 18.11 12.78
C LEU A 519 40.08 19.01 13.81
N TRP A 520 40.25 18.70 15.10
CA TRP A 520 39.69 19.46 16.22
C TRP A 520 40.75 19.65 17.31
N GLN A 521 40.81 20.86 17.87
CA GLN A 521 41.81 21.26 18.89
C GLN A 521 41.31 21.07 20.33
N GLY A 522 40.19 20.37 20.53
CA GLY A 522 39.65 20.13 21.87
C GLY A 522 38.78 21.25 22.43
N ASP A 523 38.25 22.16 21.60
CA ASP A 523 37.35 23.22 22.06
C ASP A 523 36.02 22.63 22.59
N PRO A 524 35.75 22.72 23.91
CA PRO A 524 34.54 22.15 24.51
C PRO A 524 33.26 22.86 24.05
N THR A 525 33.35 24.11 23.58
CA THR A 525 32.18 24.88 23.09
C THR A 525 31.64 24.27 21.80
N VAL A 526 32.54 23.90 20.88
CA VAL A 526 32.18 23.25 19.61
C VAL A 526 31.53 21.90 19.87
N LEU A 527 32.16 21.07 20.71
CA LEU A 527 31.61 19.77 21.09
C LEU A 527 30.24 19.90 21.79
N GLY A 528 30.11 20.87 22.70
CA GLY A 528 28.84 21.15 23.37
C GLY A 528 27.73 21.54 22.38
N GLY A 529 28.07 22.31 21.34
CA GLY A 529 27.16 22.64 20.25
C GLY A 529 26.70 21.41 19.45
N TRP A 530 27.63 20.55 19.05
CA TRP A 530 27.29 19.31 18.34
C TRP A 530 26.43 18.36 19.19
N LEU A 531 26.76 18.19 20.48
CA LEU A 531 25.97 17.37 21.39
C LEU A 531 24.55 17.92 21.58
N ALA A 532 24.42 19.25 21.74
CA ALA A 532 23.11 19.90 21.85
C ALA A 532 22.28 19.69 20.57
N GLN A 533 22.91 19.81 19.40
CA GLN A 533 22.25 19.58 18.12
C GLN A 533 21.81 18.13 17.95
N LEU A 534 22.65 17.13 18.29
CA LEU A 534 22.25 15.72 18.23
C LEU A 534 21.07 15.42 19.15
N LEU A 535 21.02 16.02 20.34
CA LEU A 535 19.89 15.87 21.25
C LEU A 535 18.62 16.50 20.69
N ASP A 536 18.69 17.74 20.19
CA ASP A 536 17.55 18.41 19.57
C ASP A 536 17.04 17.66 18.35
N ASP A 537 17.94 17.10 17.54
CA ASP A 537 17.60 16.34 16.33
C ASP A 537 17.02 14.96 16.61
N GLY A 538 16.97 14.52 17.87
CA GLY A 538 16.54 13.17 18.26
C GLY A 538 17.53 12.08 17.82
N LEU A 539 18.80 12.42 17.67
CA LEU A 539 19.86 11.54 17.18
C LEU A 539 20.60 10.78 18.28
N VAL A 540 20.19 10.93 19.53
CA VAL A 540 20.74 10.17 20.67
C VAL A 540 19.67 9.20 21.15
N ARG A 541 19.97 7.90 21.18
CA ARG A 541 19.04 6.90 21.71
C ARG A 541 18.94 6.97 23.23
N ALA A 542 17.75 6.77 23.78
CA ALA A 542 17.55 6.61 25.21
C ALA A 542 18.21 5.32 25.74
N ASP A 543 18.25 5.17 27.07
CA ASP A 543 18.57 3.90 27.70
C ASP A 543 17.35 2.98 27.61
N GLY A 544 17.53 1.86 26.92
CA GLY A 544 16.53 0.81 26.73
C GLY A 544 17.23 -0.50 26.37
N PRO A 545 16.56 -1.66 26.52
CA PRO A 545 17.16 -2.93 26.17
C PRO A 545 17.65 -2.87 24.71
N VAL A 546 18.90 -3.27 24.49
CA VAL A 546 19.34 -3.61 23.14
C VAL A 546 18.48 -4.82 22.75
N GLU A 547 17.48 -4.63 21.89
CA GLU A 547 16.85 -5.75 21.19
C GLU A 547 17.92 -6.36 20.26
N GLY A 548 18.76 -7.20 20.86
CA GLY A 548 19.41 -8.29 20.18
C GLY A 548 18.40 -9.43 20.10
N ASP A 549 18.31 -10.05 18.92
CA ASP A 549 17.44 -11.17 18.56
C ASP A 549 15.96 -10.83 18.33
N VAL A 550 15.68 -9.98 17.33
CA VAL A 550 14.45 -10.17 16.54
C VAL A 550 14.77 -11.26 15.50
N PRO A 551 14.10 -12.42 15.51
CA PRO A 551 14.24 -13.37 14.41
C PRO A 551 13.82 -12.67 13.14
N THR A 552 14.64 -12.77 12.08
CA THR A 552 14.16 -12.56 10.72
C THR A 552 12.99 -13.52 10.52
N TYR A 553 11.76 -13.00 10.58
CA TYR A 553 10.54 -13.72 10.26
C TYR A 553 10.19 -13.56 8.79
#